data_AF-A0A4Q7EXG0-F1
#
_entry.id   AF-A0A4Q7EXG0-F1
#
_cell.length_a   1.000
_cell.length_b   1.000
_cell.length_c   1.000
_cell.angle_alpha   90.00
_cell.angle_beta   90.00
_cell.angle_gamma   90.00
#
_symmetry.space_group_name_H-M   'P 1'
#
loop_
_entity.id
_entity.type
_entity.pdbx_description
1 polymer ?
#
loop_
_entity_poly.entity_id
_entity_poly.type
_entity_poly.pdbx_seq_one_letter_code
_entity_poly.pdbx_strand_id
1 'polypeptide(L)'
;MPHLPNPNPVRPGPGPEQRLRNLQRRFRAVSARHNRSTKLRWAITALIATAAILVAYPAIWLLISSPWPVTMTLKHIASAPNCDFARLVGLAPARRGEPGYWKHHDRDGDGVACEPWRPRRGDVSRLTTATNSD
;
A
#
# COMPACT_ATOMS: atom_id res chain seq x y z
N MET A 1 -82.00 28.06 45.27
CA MET A 1 -81.30 28.71 44.13
C MET A 1 -80.56 27.61 43.37
N PRO A 2 -80.73 27.47 42.04
CA PRO A 2 -80.01 26.43 41.30
C PRO A 2 -78.53 26.82 41.12
N HIS A 3 -77.62 25.90 41.46
CA HIS A 3 -76.19 26.05 41.22
C HIS A 3 -75.90 25.98 39.71
N LEU A 4 -75.27 27.02 39.17
CA LEU A 4 -74.76 27.01 37.79
C LEU A 4 -73.44 26.22 37.74
N PRO A 5 -73.27 25.31 36.77
CA PRO A 5 -72.03 24.55 36.63
C PRO A 5 -70.87 25.47 36.23
N ASN A 6 -69.68 25.19 36.76
CA ASN A 6 -68.47 25.95 36.45
C ASN A 6 -68.16 25.87 34.94
N PRO A 7 -68.12 27.01 34.21
CA PRO A 7 -67.90 27.02 32.76
C PRO A 7 -66.47 26.61 32.37
N ASN A 8 -65.53 26.56 33.31
CA ASN A 8 -64.14 26.18 33.02
C ASN A 8 -63.57 25.18 34.04
N PRO A 9 -63.93 23.90 33.94
CA PRO A 9 -63.41 22.87 34.82
C PRO A 9 -61.94 22.55 34.49
N VAL A 10 -61.05 22.78 35.47
CA VAL A 10 -59.65 22.35 35.39
C VAL A 10 -59.61 20.82 35.42
N ARG A 11 -59.23 20.20 34.28
CA ARG A 11 -59.09 18.74 34.22
C ARG A 11 -57.72 18.33 34.76
N PRO A 12 -57.63 17.36 35.69
CA PRO A 12 -56.36 16.86 36.16
C PRO A 12 -55.59 16.22 34.99
N GLY A 13 -54.34 16.67 34.81
CA GLY A 13 -53.45 16.13 33.79
C GLY A 13 -53.02 14.69 34.12
N PRO A 14 -52.54 13.93 33.13
CA PRO A 14 -52.03 12.58 33.36
C PRO A 14 -50.90 12.59 34.39
N GLY A 15 -50.95 11.67 35.36
CA GLY A 15 -50.02 11.61 36.48
C GLY A 15 -48.55 11.42 36.06
N PRO A 16 -47.59 11.75 36.93
CA PRO A 16 -46.15 11.73 36.61
C PRO A 16 -45.68 10.39 36.04
N GLU A 17 -46.21 9.29 36.58
CA GLU A 17 -45.98 7.92 36.11
C GLU A 17 -46.42 7.67 34.67
N GLN A 18 -47.58 8.18 34.27
CA GLN A 18 -48.05 8.07 32.88
C GLN A 18 -47.17 8.90 31.95
N ARG A 19 -46.74 10.09 32.39
CA ARG A 19 -45.84 10.97 31.63
C ARG A 19 -44.48 10.31 31.41
N LEU A 20 -43.93 9.67 32.43
CA LEU A 20 -42.65 8.95 32.36
C LEU A 20 -42.73 7.77 31.38
N ARG A 21 -43.80 6.96 31.47
CA ARG A 21 -44.03 5.84 30.54
C ARG A 21 -44.15 6.31 29.09
N ASN A 22 -44.81 7.46 28.87
CA ASN A 22 -44.99 8.00 27.53
C ASN A 22 -43.65 8.52 26.95
N LEU A 23 -42.82 9.16 27.78
CA LEU A 23 -41.45 9.54 27.42
C LEU A 23 -40.57 8.32 27.11
N GLN A 24 -40.60 7.29 27.97
CA GLN A 24 -39.83 6.07 27.76
C GLN A 24 -40.21 5.36 26.45
N ARG A 25 -41.50 5.28 26.10
CA ARG A 25 -41.94 4.71 24.81
C ARG A 25 -41.39 5.50 23.63
N ARG A 26 -41.46 6.84 23.70
CA ARG A 26 -40.93 7.72 22.65
C ARG A 26 -39.41 7.56 22.49
N PHE A 27 -38.66 7.54 23.59
CA PHE A 27 -37.21 7.35 23.55
C PHE A 27 -36.80 5.95 23.08
N ARG A 28 -37.52 4.89 23.44
CA ARG A 28 -37.25 3.53 22.96
C ARG A 28 -37.36 3.40 21.45
N ALA A 29 -38.36 4.04 20.83
CA ALA A 29 -38.51 4.02 19.38
C ALA A 29 -37.35 4.72 18.66
N VAL A 30 -36.90 5.86 19.20
CA VAL A 30 -35.76 6.62 18.66
C VAL A 30 -34.44 5.86 18.87
N SER A 31 -34.20 5.33 20.07
CA SER A 31 -32.97 4.60 20.40
C SER A 31 -32.83 3.31 19.61
N ALA A 32 -33.92 2.61 19.32
CA ALA A 32 -33.89 1.41 18.48
C ALA A 32 -33.52 1.69 17.01
N ARG A 33 -33.82 2.89 16.47
CA ARG A 33 -33.35 3.30 15.13
C ARG A 33 -31.87 3.66 15.16
N HIS A 34 -31.45 4.44 16.17
CA HIS A 34 -30.06 4.84 16.31
C HIS A 34 -29.12 3.64 16.54
N ASN A 35 -29.50 2.69 17.41
CA ASN A 35 -28.74 1.48 17.70
C ASN A 35 -28.58 0.57 16.46
N ARG A 36 -29.54 0.56 15.53
CA ARG A 36 -29.40 -0.17 14.27
C ARG A 36 -28.38 0.47 13.35
N SER A 37 -28.39 1.80 13.24
CA SER A 37 -27.41 2.54 12.43
C SER A 37 -25.98 2.40 12.97
N THR A 38 -25.79 2.43 14.29
CA THR A 38 -24.47 2.26 14.90
C THR A 38 -23.98 0.83 14.72
N LYS A 39 -24.80 -0.19 14.99
CA LYS A 39 -24.43 -1.60 14.76
C LYS A 39 -24.07 -1.86 13.30
N LEU A 40 -24.82 -1.31 12.36
CA LEU A 40 -24.51 -1.44 10.93
C LEU A 40 -23.19 -0.76 10.57
N ARG A 41 -22.93 0.45 11.08
CA ARG A 41 -21.64 1.15 10.87
C ARG A 41 -20.48 0.34 11.43
N TRP A 42 -20.60 -0.17 12.66
CA TRP A 42 -19.58 -1.02 13.29
C TRP A 42 -19.34 -2.33 12.52
N ALA A 43 -20.42 -2.96 12.02
CA ALA A 43 -20.31 -4.14 11.18
C ALA A 43 -19.60 -3.85 9.85
N ILE A 44 -19.94 -2.74 9.18
CA ILE A 44 -19.27 -2.31 7.95
C ILE A 44 -17.79 -2.01 8.21
N THR A 45 -17.46 -1.28 9.28
CA THR A 45 -16.06 -1.00 9.62
C THR A 45 -15.28 -2.26 9.95
N ALA A 46 -15.90 -3.23 10.64
CA ALA A 46 -15.28 -4.51 10.93
C ALA A 46 -15.00 -5.31 9.64
N LEU A 47 -15.96 -5.35 8.71
CA LEU A 47 -15.79 -6.02 7.41
C LEU A 47 -14.69 -5.38 6.55
N ILE A 48 -14.61 -4.06 6.54
CA ILE A 48 -13.54 -3.34 5.82
C ILE A 48 -12.18 -3.65 6.45
N ALA A 49 -12.09 -3.61 7.78
CA ALA A 49 -10.84 -3.90 8.48
C ALA A 49 -10.37 -5.35 8.27
N THR A 50 -11.29 -6.32 8.32
CA THR A 50 -10.93 -7.72 8.05
C THR A 50 -10.49 -7.93 6.61
N ALA A 51 -11.18 -7.33 5.64
CA ALA A 51 -10.77 -7.38 4.24
C ALA A 51 -9.39 -6.73 4.02
N ALA A 52 -9.12 -5.59 4.64
CA ALA A 52 -7.82 -4.92 4.56
C ALA A 52 -6.69 -5.81 5.14
N ILE A 53 -6.93 -6.46 6.28
CA ILE A 53 -5.95 -7.40 6.87
C ILE A 53 -5.71 -8.59 5.95
N LEU A 54 -6.77 -9.19 5.39
CA LEU A 54 -6.66 -10.34 4.49
C LEU A 54 -5.92 -10.02 3.17
N VAL A 55 -5.92 -8.77 2.72
CA VAL A 55 -5.16 -8.33 1.53
C VAL A 55 -3.74 -7.91 1.90
N ALA A 56 -3.58 -7.11 2.96
CA ALA A 56 -2.29 -6.57 3.35
C ALA A 56 -1.34 -7.66 3.87
N TYR A 57 -1.84 -8.60 4.66
CA TYR A 57 -1.03 -9.67 5.25
C TYR A 57 -0.30 -10.54 4.21
N PRO A 58 -0.97 -11.14 3.20
CA PRO A 58 -0.27 -11.92 2.18
C PRO A 58 0.63 -11.05 1.29
N ALA A 59 0.27 -9.79 1.02
CA ALA A 59 1.13 -8.88 0.28
C ALA A 59 2.43 -8.56 1.04
N ILE A 60 2.32 -8.29 2.35
CA ILE A 60 3.46 -8.07 3.24
C ILE A 60 4.30 -9.33 3.35
N TRP A 61 3.69 -10.50 3.54
CA TRP A 61 4.42 -11.77 3.57
C TRP A 61 5.20 -11.96 2.26
N LEU A 62 4.54 -11.81 1.11
CA LEU A 62 5.16 -11.97 -0.21
C LEU A 62 6.32 -10.98 -0.43
N LEU A 63 6.20 -9.75 0.06
CA LEU A 63 7.27 -8.76 -0.01
C LEU A 63 8.47 -9.13 0.88
N ILE A 64 8.23 -9.75 2.04
CA ILE A 64 9.29 -10.18 2.97
C ILE A 64 9.95 -11.48 2.47
N SER A 65 9.18 -12.42 1.90
CA SER A 65 9.69 -13.70 1.43
C SER A 65 10.27 -13.67 0.01
N SER A 66 10.04 -12.61 -0.76
CA SER A 66 10.61 -12.45 -2.10
C SER A 66 12.12 -12.22 -2.04
N PRO A 67 12.94 -13.04 -2.73
CA PRO A 67 14.38 -12.83 -2.85
C PRO A 67 14.75 -11.54 -3.60
N TRP A 68 13.81 -11.00 -4.39
CA TRP A 68 14.03 -9.81 -5.20
C TRP A 68 13.06 -8.70 -4.79
N PRO A 69 13.56 -7.60 -4.19
CA PRO A 69 12.71 -6.47 -3.87
C PRO A 69 12.25 -5.77 -5.15
N VAL A 70 11.01 -5.25 -5.16
CA VAL A 70 10.42 -4.54 -6.32
C VAL A 70 11.30 -3.41 -6.84
N THR A 71 12.09 -2.78 -5.97
CA THR A 71 13.06 -1.74 -6.31
C THR A 71 14.16 -2.25 -7.24
N MET A 72 14.64 -3.48 -7.06
CA MET A 72 15.67 -4.07 -7.94
C MET A 72 15.10 -4.41 -9.32
N THR A 73 13.87 -4.92 -9.38
CA THR A 73 13.18 -5.15 -10.66
C THR A 73 13.01 -3.84 -11.44
N LEU A 74 12.58 -2.77 -10.75
CA LEU A 74 12.46 -1.44 -11.35
C LEU A 74 13.81 -0.93 -11.87
N LYS A 75 14.88 -1.07 -11.09
CA LYS A 75 16.23 -0.69 -11.53
C LYS A 75 16.69 -1.49 -12.74
N HIS A 76 16.44 -2.81 -12.79
CA HIS A 76 16.79 -3.66 -13.94
C HIS A 76 16.05 -3.20 -15.21
N ILE A 77 14.76 -2.88 -15.12
CA ILE A 77 13.99 -2.34 -16.25
C ILE A 77 14.55 -0.98 -16.69
N ALA A 78 14.84 -0.09 -15.74
CA ALA A 78 15.39 1.23 -16.00
C ALA A 78 16.79 1.18 -16.63
N SER A 79 17.57 0.11 -16.44
CA SER A 79 18.90 -0.07 -17.05
C SER A 79 18.86 -0.59 -18.49
N ALA A 80 17.69 -0.97 -19.02
CA ALA A 80 17.54 -1.51 -20.37
C ALA A 80 17.96 -0.57 -21.51
N PRO A 81 17.69 0.75 -21.48
CA PRO A 81 17.89 1.61 -22.65
C PRO A 81 19.35 1.79 -23.06
N ASN A 82 20.25 2.06 -22.12
CA ASN A 82 21.67 2.26 -22.40
C ASN A 82 22.53 2.03 -21.14
N CYS A 83 23.85 1.99 -21.34
CA CYS A 83 24.80 1.83 -20.25
C CYS A 83 24.88 3.04 -19.31
N ASP A 84 24.50 4.23 -19.74
CA ASP A 84 24.46 5.42 -18.88
C ASP A 84 23.35 5.30 -17.85
N PHE A 85 22.15 4.86 -18.25
CA PHE A 85 21.04 4.54 -17.37
C PHE A 85 21.42 3.40 -16.44
N ALA A 86 22.08 2.35 -16.94
CA ALA A 86 22.56 1.25 -16.11
C ALA A 86 23.53 1.70 -15.00
N ARG A 87 24.44 2.64 -15.33
CA ARG A 87 25.34 3.27 -14.34
C ARG A 87 24.58 4.19 -13.39
N LEU A 88 23.62 4.97 -13.90
CA LEU A 88 22.80 5.88 -13.12
C LEU A 88 21.99 5.15 -12.04
N VAL A 89 21.43 3.99 -12.36
CA VAL A 89 20.69 3.18 -11.38
C VAL A 89 21.60 2.32 -10.49
N GLY A 90 22.92 2.38 -10.72
CA GLY A 90 23.93 1.67 -9.96
C GLY A 90 23.99 0.17 -10.22
N LEU A 91 23.59 -0.26 -11.42
CA LEU A 91 23.60 -1.67 -11.82
C LEU A 91 24.71 -2.04 -12.80
N ALA A 92 25.47 -1.08 -13.34
CA ALA A 92 26.60 -1.36 -14.22
C ALA A 92 27.95 -1.23 -13.49
N PRO A 93 28.93 -2.11 -13.76
CA PRO A 93 28.84 -3.29 -14.63
C PRO A 93 28.02 -4.44 -14.00
N ALA A 94 27.28 -5.18 -14.81
CA ALA A 94 26.47 -6.33 -14.39
C ALA A 94 26.91 -7.62 -15.06
N ARG A 95 26.92 -8.72 -14.32
CA ARG A 95 27.22 -10.06 -14.86
C ARG A 95 25.95 -10.78 -15.28
N ARG A 96 26.11 -11.77 -16.17
CA ARG A 96 25.02 -12.65 -16.61
C ARG A 96 24.30 -13.28 -15.40
N GLY A 97 23.00 -12.98 -15.24
CA GLY A 97 22.19 -13.42 -14.11
C GLY A 97 21.99 -12.37 -13.00
N GLU A 98 22.70 -11.23 -13.06
CA GLU A 98 22.52 -10.11 -12.15
C GLU A 98 21.54 -9.07 -12.72
N PRO A 99 20.81 -8.34 -11.84
CA PRO A 99 20.07 -7.15 -12.26
C PRO A 99 21.01 -6.15 -12.95
N GLY A 100 20.58 -5.54 -14.04
CA GLY A 100 21.44 -4.70 -14.87
C GLY A 100 21.99 -5.38 -16.11
N TYR A 101 22.06 -6.71 -16.13
CA TYR A 101 22.55 -7.44 -17.29
C TYR A 101 21.50 -7.47 -18.39
N TRP A 102 21.88 -6.94 -19.55
CA TRP A 102 21.13 -7.05 -20.78
C TRP A 102 22.07 -7.54 -21.87
N LYS A 103 21.64 -8.54 -22.64
CA LYS A 103 22.48 -9.15 -23.69
C LYS A 103 22.98 -8.13 -24.72
N HIS A 104 22.18 -7.10 -25.01
CA HIS A 104 22.56 -6.04 -25.95
C HIS A 104 23.56 -5.02 -25.38
N HIS A 105 23.80 -5.04 -24.06
CA HIS A 105 24.83 -4.22 -23.39
C HIS A 105 26.17 -4.95 -23.23
N ASP A 106 26.20 -6.25 -23.55
CA ASP A 106 27.37 -7.13 -23.55
C ASP A 106 27.93 -7.20 -24.98
N ARG A 107 28.80 -6.23 -25.31
CA ARG A 107 29.25 -5.98 -26.69
C ARG A 107 30.20 -7.06 -27.21
N ASP A 108 31.04 -7.62 -26.35
CA ASP A 108 32.02 -8.65 -26.68
C ASP A 108 31.56 -10.06 -26.30
N GLY A 109 30.46 -10.19 -25.57
CA GLY A 109 29.80 -11.47 -25.28
C GLY A 109 30.42 -12.24 -24.12
N ASP A 110 31.29 -11.60 -23.34
CA ASP A 110 32.05 -12.22 -22.25
C ASP A 110 31.18 -12.48 -20.99
N GLY A 111 29.94 -11.96 -20.99
CA GLY A 111 28.99 -12.11 -19.89
C GLY A 111 28.98 -10.93 -18.92
N VAL A 112 29.66 -9.82 -19.24
CA VAL A 112 29.69 -8.58 -18.46
C VAL A 112 29.11 -7.42 -19.28
N ALA A 113 27.94 -6.95 -18.87
CA ALA A 113 27.31 -5.79 -19.49
C ALA A 113 27.93 -4.48 -18.97
N CYS A 114 28.06 -3.49 -19.87
CA CYS A 114 28.47 -2.12 -19.55
C CYS A 114 29.83 -1.99 -18.83
N GLU A 115 30.77 -2.87 -19.16
CA GLU A 115 32.13 -2.85 -18.63
C GLU A 115 32.81 -1.47 -18.78
N PRO A 116 33.55 -1.01 -17.76
CA PRO A 116 34.49 0.10 -17.92
C PRO A 116 35.64 -0.37 -18.82
N TRP A 117 35.96 0.39 -19.87
CA TRP A 117 37.04 0.08 -20.80
C TRP A 117 38.34 -0.20 -20.03
N ARG A 118 38.79 -1.45 -20.00
CA ARG A 118 40.15 -1.80 -19.58
C ARG A 118 40.95 -2.23 -20.82
N PRO A 119 42.20 -1.78 -20.99
CA PRO A 119 43.04 -2.28 -22.07
C PRO A 119 43.15 -3.80 -21.96
N ARG A 120 42.85 -4.52 -23.04
CA ARG A 120 43.01 -5.98 -23.08
C ARG A 120 44.46 -6.31 -22.72
N ARG A 121 44.69 -7.29 -21.85
CA ARG A 121 46.05 -7.72 -21.44
C ARG A 121 46.98 -8.02 -22.64
N GLY A 122 46.41 -8.42 -23.78
CA GLY A 122 47.16 -8.64 -25.03
C GLY A 122 47.63 -7.38 -25.77
N ASP A 123 47.07 -6.20 -25.48
CA ASP A 123 47.60 -4.91 -25.98
C ASP A 123 48.74 -4.41 -25.09
N VAL A 124 48.65 -4.61 -23.77
CA VAL A 124 49.75 -4.32 -22.84
C VAL A 124 50.99 -5.14 -23.19
N SER A 125 50.85 -6.44 -23.45
CA SER A 125 51.98 -7.27 -23.89
C SER A 125 52.59 -6.77 -25.21
N ARG A 126 51.78 -6.40 -26.22
CA ARG A 126 52.31 -5.86 -27.49
C ARG A 126 52.99 -4.51 -27.33
N LEU A 127 52.48 -3.63 -26.45
CA LEU A 127 53.13 -2.35 -26.10
C LEU A 127 54.46 -2.55 -25.36
N THR A 128 54.53 -3.54 -24.47
CA THR A 128 55.79 -3.88 -23.78
C THR A 128 56.81 -4.57 -24.70
N THR A 129 56.38 -5.34 -25.69
CA THR A 129 57.32 -5.97 -26.65
C THR A 129 57.89 -4.93 -27.63
N ALA A 130 57.08 -3.96 -28.05
CA ALA A 130 57.51 -2.87 -28.93
C ALA A 130 58.51 -1.90 -28.24
N THR A 131 58.47 -1.76 -26.92
CA THR A 131 59.36 -0.87 -26.15
C THR A 131 60.67 -1.51 -25.69
N ASN A 132 60.80 -2.84 -25.80
CA ASN A 132 62.02 -3.58 -25.42
C ASN A 132 62.86 -4.01 -26.65
N SER A 133 62.57 -3.47 -27.83
CA SER A 133 63.25 -3.81 -29.10
C SER A 133 64.11 -2.65 -29.65
N ASP A 134 64.35 -1.60 -28.87
CA ASP A 134 65.29 -0.51 -29.16
C ASP A 134 66.56 -0.61 -28.27
#